data_AF-A0A355VAD0-F1
#
_entry.id   AF-A0A355VAD0-F1
#
_cell.length_a   1.000
_cell.length_b   1.000
_cell.length_c   1.000
_cell.angle_alpha   90.00
_cell.angle_beta   90.00
_cell.angle_gamma   90.00
#
_symmetry.space_group_name_H-M   'P 1'
#
loop_
_entity.id
_entity.type
_entity.pdbx_description
1 polymer ?
#
loop_
_entity_poly.entity_id
_entity_poly.type
_entity_poly.pdbx_seq_one_letter_code
_entity_poly.pdbx_strand_id
1 'polypeptide(L)'
;AGLTLAVLMSMAATECHQRLFRVFGAILIGCVMIMLVSAVLRLSLYIEYFGMTLSRMMALALMGWLGATLLWFAVTVLRGSTRHFLSVSLYGAIAVALIFAISNPAARVAQINLQLAQERQVPLDESYLMRLGADALPAYVSFLETNNTPGWAYCSFIRNWPIQTSTPANDWRDWNRARERARELVRSAAGSC
;
A
#
# COMPACT_ATOMS: atom_id res chain seq x y z
N ALA A 1 5.93 33.81 -52.88
CA ALA A 1 5.40 32.43 -52.87
C ALA A 1 6.31 31.41 -52.18
N GLY A 2 7.65 31.47 -52.33
CA GLY A 2 8.55 30.49 -51.69
C GLY A 2 8.58 30.52 -50.15
N LEU A 3 8.45 31.70 -49.55
CA LEU A 3 8.53 31.88 -48.09
C LEU A 3 7.30 31.31 -47.35
N THR A 4 6.11 31.41 -47.95
CA THR A 4 4.87 30.83 -47.39
C THR A 4 4.87 29.30 -47.48
N LEU A 5 5.44 28.74 -48.56
CA LEU A 5 5.54 27.30 -48.76
C LEU A 5 6.57 26.67 -47.80
N ALA A 6 7.70 27.35 -47.57
CA ALA A 6 8.71 26.95 -46.58
C ALA A 6 8.16 26.97 -45.14
N VAL A 7 7.37 27.99 -44.78
CA VAL A 7 6.73 28.07 -43.45
C VAL A 7 5.65 27.00 -43.28
N LEU A 8 4.82 26.74 -44.30
CA LEU A 8 3.83 25.66 -44.25
C LEU A 8 4.49 24.28 -44.16
N MET A 9 5.60 24.06 -44.85
CA MET A 9 6.37 22.81 -44.75
C MET A 9 7.05 22.66 -43.37
N SER A 10 7.56 23.75 -42.78
CA SER A 10 8.15 23.68 -41.42
C SER A 10 7.10 23.44 -40.34
N MET A 11 5.89 24.00 -40.51
CA MET A 11 4.75 23.74 -39.62
C MET A 11 4.22 22.30 -39.79
N ALA A 12 4.11 21.80 -41.03
CA ALA A 12 3.71 20.42 -41.27
C ALA A 12 4.75 19.39 -40.77
N ALA A 13 6.05 19.69 -40.88
CA ALA A 13 7.13 18.85 -40.38
C ALA A 13 7.14 18.77 -38.84
N THR A 14 6.86 19.89 -38.16
CA THR A 14 6.77 19.94 -36.68
C THR A 14 5.53 19.20 -36.16
N GLU A 15 4.38 19.33 -36.84
CA GLU A 15 3.15 18.55 -36.57
C GLU A 15 3.38 17.04 -36.72
N CYS A 16 4.09 16.61 -37.78
CA CYS A 16 4.40 15.20 -38.02
C CYS A 16 5.32 14.63 -36.92
N HIS A 17 6.35 15.39 -36.53
CA HIS A 17 7.26 15.01 -35.44
C HIS A 17 6.53 14.88 -34.10
N GLN A 18 5.59 15.80 -33.80
CA GLN A 18 4.77 15.72 -32.60
C GLN A 18 3.78 14.55 -32.61
N ARG A 19 3.20 14.18 -33.76
CA ARG A 19 2.36 12.97 -33.88
C ARG A 19 3.16 11.71 -33.66
N LEU A 20 4.32 11.59 -34.30
CA LEU A 20 5.19 10.43 -34.17
C LEU A 20 5.67 10.27 -32.72
N PHE A 21 6.07 11.36 -32.07
CA PHE A 21 6.44 11.37 -30.65
C PHE A 21 5.28 10.94 -29.74
N ARG A 22 4.05 11.39 -30.00
CA ARG A 22 2.85 10.94 -29.26
C ARG A 22 2.56 9.46 -29.44
N VAL A 23 2.72 8.92 -30.65
CA VAL A 23 2.52 7.49 -30.93
C VAL A 23 3.54 6.65 -30.18
N PHE A 24 4.84 7.00 -30.28
CA PHE A 24 5.87 6.28 -29.52
C PHE A 24 5.69 6.41 -28.01
N GLY A 25 5.30 7.60 -27.53
CA GLY A 25 4.95 7.80 -26.12
C GLY A 25 3.80 6.91 -25.67
N ALA A 26 2.72 6.82 -26.45
CA ALA A 26 1.58 5.94 -26.14
C ALA A 26 1.97 4.46 -26.12
N ILE A 27 2.83 4.02 -27.05
CA ILE A 27 3.36 2.66 -27.09
C ILE A 27 4.19 2.37 -25.83
N LEU A 28 5.10 3.27 -25.46
CA LEU A 28 5.94 3.12 -24.26
C LEU A 28 5.09 3.04 -22.99
N ILE A 29 4.08 3.91 -22.86
CA ILE A 29 3.13 3.86 -21.74
C ILE A 29 2.43 2.50 -21.71
N GLY A 30 1.95 2.01 -22.85
CA GLY A 30 1.31 0.70 -22.97
C GLY A 30 2.23 -0.43 -22.50
N CYS A 31 3.49 -0.44 -22.93
CA CYS A 31 4.49 -1.42 -22.49
C CYS A 31 4.72 -1.37 -20.97
N VAL A 32 4.81 -0.18 -20.39
CA VAL A 32 4.99 -0.01 -18.94
C VAL A 32 3.75 -0.48 -18.16
N MET A 33 2.54 -0.21 -18.67
CA MET A 33 1.30 -0.73 -18.07
C MET A 33 1.26 -2.25 -18.07
N ILE A 34 1.67 -2.90 -19.17
CA ILE A 34 1.75 -4.37 -19.26
C ILE A 34 2.74 -4.91 -18.22
N MET A 35 3.91 -4.28 -18.09
CA MET A 35 4.92 -4.64 -17.08
C MET A 35 4.38 -4.49 -15.66
N LEU A 36 3.65 -3.40 -15.36
CA LEU A 36 3.00 -3.19 -14.06
C LEU A 36 1.98 -4.27 -13.74
N VAL A 37 1.10 -4.61 -14.69
CA VAL A 37 0.10 -5.67 -14.52
C VAL A 37 0.78 -7.01 -14.25
N SER A 38 1.85 -7.33 -14.98
CA SER A 38 2.63 -8.55 -14.76
C SER A 38 3.25 -8.60 -13.35
N ALA A 39 3.79 -7.48 -12.87
CA ALA A 39 4.36 -7.37 -11.54
C ALA A 39 3.29 -7.57 -10.43
N VAL A 40 2.11 -6.97 -10.60
CA VAL A 40 0.98 -7.13 -9.67
C VAL A 40 0.50 -8.58 -9.62
N LEU A 41 0.35 -9.24 -10.78
CA LEU A 41 -0.08 -10.64 -10.84
C LEU A 41 0.91 -11.58 -10.15
N ARG A 42 2.22 -11.34 -10.33
CA ARG A 42 3.25 -12.10 -9.64
C ARG A 42 3.16 -11.88 -8.12
N LEU A 43 2.96 -10.64 -7.70
CA LEU A 43 2.85 -10.30 -6.28
C LEU A 43 1.58 -10.87 -5.64
N SER A 44 0.45 -10.89 -6.35
CA SER A 44 -0.78 -11.50 -5.86
C SER A 44 -0.63 -12.99 -5.64
N LEU A 45 0.04 -13.69 -6.56
CA LEU A 45 0.36 -15.11 -6.39
C LEU A 45 1.23 -15.35 -5.15
N TYR A 46 2.24 -14.49 -4.91
CA TYR A 46 3.06 -14.61 -3.68
C TYR A 46 2.27 -14.38 -2.40
N ILE A 47 1.33 -13.43 -2.40
CA ILE A 47 0.48 -13.14 -1.22
C ILE A 47 -0.42 -14.34 -0.92
N GLU A 48 -0.91 -15.02 -1.96
CA GLU A 48 -1.76 -16.20 -1.82
C GLU A 48 -1.03 -17.39 -1.16
N TYR A 49 0.26 -17.59 -1.45
CA TYR A 49 1.04 -18.67 -0.85
C TYR A 49 1.68 -18.34 0.51
N PHE A 50 2.20 -17.12 0.68
CA PHE A 50 3.01 -16.75 1.86
C PHE A 50 2.31 -15.78 2.81
N GLY A 51 1.07 -15.39 2.53
CA GLY A 51 0.38 -14.35 3.27
C GLY A 51 0.86 -12.94 2.92
N MET A 52 0.18 -11.95 3.49
CA MET A 52 0.42 -10.54 3.22
C MET A 52 1.50 -9.97 4.15
N THR A 53 2.45 -9.22 3.60
CA THR A 53 3.42 -8.46 4.40
C THR A 53 3.29 -6.96 4.18
N LEU A 54 3.85 -6.17 5.09
CA LEU A 54 3.84 -4.71 5.03
C LEU A 54 4.56 -4.20 3.78
N SER A 55 5.68 -4.82 3.41
CA SER A 55 6.46 -4.47 2.21
C SER A 55 5.68 -4.72 0.92
N ARG A 56 4.92 -5.83 0.84
CA ARG A 56 4.08 -6.16 -0.32
C ARG A 56 2.89 -5.21 -0.44
N MET A 57 2.26 -4.87 0.68
CA MET A 57 1.16 -3.88 0.71
C MET A 57 1.66 -2.50 0.24
N MET A 58 2.82 -2.06 0.71
CA MET A 58 3.45 -0.82 0.26
C MET A 58 3.78 -0.87 -1.23
N ALA A 59 4.31 -1.99 -1.72
CA ALA A 59 4.60 -2.18 -3.14
C ALA A 59 3.33 -2.11 -4.00
N LEU A 60 2.23 -2.73 -3.58
CA LEU A 60 0.93 -2.65 -4.27
C LEU A 60 0.40 -1.22 -4.30
N ALA A 61 0.47 -0.50 -3.18
CA ALA A 61 0.03 0.90 -3.12
C ALA A 61 0.87 1.79 -4.06
N LEU A 62 2.19 1.58 -4.08
CA LEU A 62 3.10 2.29 -4.98
C LEU A 62 2.82 1.95 -6.44
N MET A 63 2.61 0.68 -6.78
CA MET A 63 2.26 0.25 -8.14
C MET A 63 0.91 0.84 -8.59
N GLY A 64 -0.08 0.90 -7.69
CA GLY A 64 -1.36 1.55 -7.96
C GLY A 64 -1.20 3.04 -8.24
N TRP A 65 -0.39 3.74 -7.43
CA TRP A 65 -0.06 5.15 -7.67
C TRP A 65 0.67 5.35 -9.00
N LEU A 66 1.68 4.53 -9.29
CA LEU A 66 2.40 4.57 -10.56
C LEU A 66 1.47 4.32 -11.75
N GLY A 67 0.57 3.33 -11.67
CA GLY A 67 -0.43 3.07 -12.71
C GLY A 67 -1.39 4.25 -12.91
N ALA A 68 -1.87 4.86 -11.83
CA ALA A 68 -2.75 6.02 -11.90
C ALA A 68 -2.05 7.24 -12.52
N THR A 69 -0.80 7.52 -12.11
CA THR A 69 -0.01 8.62 -12.69
C THR A 69 0.32 8.38 -14.16
N LEU A 70 0.61 7.13 -14.56
CA LEU A 70 0.84 6.76 -15.96
C LEU A 70 -0.42 6.92 -16.81
N LEU A 71 -1.57 6.51 -16.28
CA LEU A 71 -2.86 6.66 -16.96
C LEU A 71 -3.20 8.14 -17.15
N TRP A 72 -2.97 8.95 -16.10
CA TRP A 72 -3.15 10.40 -16.20
C TRP A 72 -2.19 11.02 -17.21
N PHE A 73 -0.92 10.59 -17.22
CA PHE A 73 0.06 11.00 -18.22
C PHE A 73 -0.44 10.69 -19.63
N ALA A 74 -0.93 9.48 -19.87
CA ALA A 74 -1.48 9.06 -21.16
C ALA A 74 -2.60 10.01 -21.61
N VAL A 75 -3.55 10.32 -20.72
CA VAL A 75 -4.63 11.27 -20.99
C VAL A 75 -4.09 12.66 -21.33
N THR A 76 -3.12 13.18 -20.59
CA THR A 76 -2.54 14.52 -20.85
C THR A 76 -1.77 14.59 -22.17
N VAL A 77 -1.02 13.55 -22.52
CA VAL A 77 -0.27 13.45 -23.79
C VAL A 77 -1.24 13.37 -24.98
N LEU A 78 -2.33 12.61 -24.84
CA LEU A 78 -3.39 12.52 -25.85
C LEU A 78 -4.15 13.86 -26.00
N ARG A 79 -4.29 14.64 -24.93
CA ARG A 79 -4.95 15.96 -24.95
C ARG A 79 -4.05 17.12 -25.39
N GLY A 80 -2.75 16.92 -25.56
CA GLY A 80 -1.80 17.97 -25.99
C GLY A 80 -1.61 19.11 -24.99
N SER A 81 -2.10 18.98 -23.74
CA SER A 81 -2.01 20.02 -22.71
C SER A 81 -1.08 19.58 -21.60
N THR A 82 0.15 20.10 -21.61
CA THR A 82 1.23 19.76 -20.66
C THR A 82 1.12 20.46 -19.31
N ARG A 83 0.25 21.47 -19.19
CA ARG A 83 0.21 22.38 -18.03
C ARG A 83 -0.24 21.74 -16.71
N HIS A 84 -0.94 20.60 -16.75
CA HIS A 84 -1.55 20.00 -15.54
C HIS A 84 -0.89 18.68 -15.10
N PHE A 85 0.20 18.26 -15.76
CA PHE A 85 0.80 16.95 -15.51
C PHE A 85 1.50 16.86 -14.14
N LEU A 86 2.38 17.83 -13.82
CA LEU A 86 3.11 17.81 -12.55
C LEU A 86 2.17 17.92 -11.34
N SER A 87 1.16 18.77 -11.43
CA SER A 87 0.21 19.03 -10.35
C SER A 87 -0.53 17.75 -9.97
N VAL A 88 -1.05 17.01 -10.95
CA VAL A 88 -1.86 15.82 -10.67
C VAL A 88 -1.02 14.66 -10.16
N SER A 89 0.20 14.47 -10.68
CA SER A 89 1.12 13.47 -10.13
C SER A 89 1.43 13.73 -8.66
N LEU A 90 1.71 15.00 -8.32
CA LEU A 90 2.00 15.42 -6.95
C LEU A 90 0.78 15.25 -6.03
N TYR A 91 -0.39 15.73 -6.43
CA TYR A 91 -1.62 15.56 -5.64
C TYR A 91 -2.00 14.08 -5.50
N GLY A 92 -1.77 13.27 -6.53
CA GLY A 92 -1.96 11.82 -6.46
C GLY A 92 -1.02 11.15 -5.46
N ALA A 93 0.25 11.58 -5.42
CA ALA A 93 1.23 11.05 -4.46
C ALA A 93 0.82 11.37 -3.02
N ILE A 94 0.45 12.64 -2.79
CA ILE A 94 -0.02 13.12 -1.49
C ILE A 94 -1.29 12.37 -1.08
N ALA A 95 -2.25 12.19 -2.00
CA ALA A 95 -3.48 11.46 -1.72
C ALA A 95 -3.20 10.00 -1.33
N VAL A 96 -2.33 9.30 -2.07
CA VAL A 96 -1.97 7.91 -1.75
C VAL A 96 -1.25 7.83 -0.41
N ALA A 97 -0.29 8.74 -0.15
CA ALA A 97 0.40 8.80 1.13
C ALA A 97 -0.57 9.08 2.30
N LEU A 98 -1.54 9.97 2.10
CA LEU A 98 -2.56 10.29 3.10
C LEU A 98 -3.48 9.11 3.36
N ILE A 99 -3.96 8.42 2.31
CA ILE A 99 -4.75 7.20 2.43
C ILE A 99 -3.95 6.13 3.20
N PHE A 100 -2.67 5.97 2.89
CA PHE A 100 -1.81 4.99 3.55
C PHE A 100 -1.58 5.35 5.03
N ALA A 101 -1.37 6.63 5.34
CA ALA A 101 -1.21 7.11 6.71
C ALA A 101 -2.49 6.91 7.54
N ILE A 102 -3.66 7.15 6.95
CA ILE A 102 -4.96 7.01 7.65
C ILE A 102 -5.36 5.53 7.80
N SER A 103 -5.09 4.70 6.81
CA SER A 103 -5.62 3.32 6.74
C SER A 103 -4.96 2.33 7.71
N ASN A 104 -3.91 2.73 8.44
CA ASN A 104 -3.12 1.87 9.33
C ASN A 104 -2.76 0.52 8.65
N PRO A 105 -1.73 0.52 7.79
CA PRO A 105 -1.41 -0.64 6.95
C PRO A 105 -1.05 -1.88 7.79
N ALA A 106 -0.49 -1.69 8.99
CA ALA A 106 -0.16 -2.78 9.90
C ALA A 106 -1.41 -3.51 10.39
N ALA A 107 -2.43 -2.78 10.84
CA ALA A 107 -3.70 -3.37 11.26
C ALA A 107 -4.41 -4.10 10.10
N ARG A 108 -4.39 -3.52 8.89
CA ARG A 108 -4.99 -4.14 7.69
C ARG A 108 -4.27 -5.43 7.29
N VAL A 109 -2.95 -5.44 7.33
CA VAL A 109 -2.16 -6.64 7.04
C VAL A 109 -2.44 -7.74 8.07
N ALA A 110 -2.58 -7.40 9.36
CA ALA A 110 -2.95 -8.37 10.39
C ALA A 110 -4.33 -8.99 10.10
N GLN A 111 -5.36 -8.17 9.84
CA GLN A 111 -6.71 -8.64 9.52
C GLN A 111 -6.74 -9.59 8.32
N ILE A 112 -6.05 -9.24 7.23
CA ILE A 112 -6.04 -10.04 6.01
C ILE A 112 -5.36 -11.40 6.25
N ASN A 113 -4.23 -11.43 6.98
CA ASN A 113 -3.57 -12.69 7.29
C ASN A 113 -4.43 -13.59 8.20
N LEU A 114 -5.12 -13.02 9.18
CA LEU A 114 -6.01 -13.77 10.06
C LEU A 114 -7.21 -14.34 9.29
N GLN A 115 -7.79 -13.55 8.38
CA GLN A 115 -8.85 -14.03 7.49
C GLN A 115 -8.36 -15.17 6.58
N LEU A 116 -7.16 -15.03 5.99
CA LEU A 116 -6.57 -16.06 5.14
C LEU A 116 -6.31 -17.36 5.93
N ALA A 117 -5.89 -17.26 7.19
CA ALA A 117 -5.70 -18.40 8.07
C ALA A 117 -7.02 -19.13 8.38
N GLN A 118 -8.12 -18.40 8.58
CA GLN A 118 -9.44 -19.00 8.80
C GLN A 118 -9.99 -19.67 7.53
N GLU A 119 -9.95 -18.98 6.40
CA GLU A 119 -10.61 -19.44 5.17
C GLU A 119 -9.82 -20.54 4.45
N ARG A 120 -8.49 -20.49 4.50
CA ARG A 120 -7.63 -21.33 3.65
C ARG A 120 -6.70 -22.25 4.43
N GLN A 121 -6.81 -22.29 5.76
CA GLN A 121 -5.98 -23.12 6.66
C GLN A 121 -4.46 -22.93 6.41
N VAL A 122 -4.06 -21.75 5.95
CA VAL A 122 -2.65 -21.41 5.77
C VAL A 122 -2.01 -21.27 7.16
N PRO A 123 -0.81 -21.83 7.40
CA PRO A 123 -0.14 -21.68 8.69
C PRO A 123 0.06 -20.20 9.02
N LEU A 124 -0.47 -19.77 10.16
CA LEU A 124 -0.35 -18.40 10.61
C LEU A 124 1.07 -18.15 11.11
N ASP A 125 1.76 -17.19 10.52
CA ASP A 125 3.07 -16.74 11.01
C ASP A 125 2.89 -15.81 12.21
N GLU A 126 2.79 -16.41 13.40
CA GLU A 126 2.69 -15.69 14.67
C GLU A 126 3.91 -14.78 14.92
N SER A 127 5.09 -15.21 14.48
CA SER A 127 6.32 -14.44 14.65
C SER A 127 6.28 -13.13 13.85
N TYR A 128 5.68 -13.17 12.67
CA TYR A 128 5.45 -11.98 11.85
C TYR A 128 4.41 -11.04 12.47
N LEU A 129 3.30 -11.58 13.00
CA LEU A 129 2.29 -10.76 13.69
C LEU A 129 2.86 -10.06 14.93
N MET A 130 3.69 -10.75 15.72
CA MET A 130 4.38 -10.18 16.86
C MET A 130 5.35 -9.06 16.45
N ARG A 131 6.08 -9.24 15.33
CA ARG A 131 6.95 -8.19 14.77
C ARG A 131 6.17 -6.99 14.23
N LEU A 132 4.92 -7.18 13.82
CA LEU A 132 4.04 -6.12 13.35
C LEU A 132 3.64 -5.15 14.48
N GLY A 133 3.74 -5.60 15.73
CA GLY A 133 3.69 -4.75 16.93
C GLY A 133 2.28 -4.42 17.42
N ALA A 134 2.15 -3.30 18.14
CA ALA A 134 0.94 -2.92 18.87
C ALA A 134 -0.33 -2.80 18.00
N ASP A 135 -0.19 -2.44 16.72
CA ASP A 135 -1.30 -2.29 15.77
C ASP A 135 -1.99 -3.61 15.40
N ALA A 136 -1.28 -4.74 15.52
CA ALA A 136 -1.78 -6.06 15.17
C ALA A 136 -2.54 -6.73 16.33
N LEU A 137 -2.25 -6.33 17.57
CA LEU A 137 -2.80 -6.97 18.77
C LEU A 137 -4.34 -6.98 18.80
N PRO A 138 -5.07 -5.88 18.53
CA PRO A 138 -6.53 -5.89 18.58
C PRO A 138 -7.15 -6.89 17.59
N ALA A 139 -6.58 -7.00 16.38
CA ALA A 139 -7.05 -7.95 15.38
C ALA A 139 -6.78 -9.40 15.84
N TYR A 140 -5.61 -9.66 16.41
CA TYR A 140 -5.26 -10.99 16.92
C TYR A 140 -6.15 -11.41 18.11
N VAL A 141 -6.42 -10.51 19.06
CA VAL A 141 -7.33 -10.76 20.18
C VAL A 141 -8.72 -11.17 19.68
N SER A 142 -9.27 -10.42 18.72
CA SER A 142 -10.58 -10.76 18.14
C SER A 142 -10.59 -12.12 17.43
N PHE A 143 -9.47 -12.51 16.83
CA PHE A 143 -9.31 -13.84 16.23
C PHE A 143 -9.24 -14.95 17.28
N LEU A 144 -8.53 -14.75 18.40
CA LEU A 144 -8.47 -15.71 19.50
C LEU A 144 -9.86 -15.93 20.14
N GLU A 145 -10.60 -14.85 20.35
CA GLU A 145 -11.98 -14.90 20.87
C GLU A 145 -12.91 -15.65 19.90
N THR A 146 -12.81 -15.39 18.60
CA THR A 146 -13.64 -16.06 17.58
C THR A 146 -13.35 -17.56 17.49
N ASN A 147 -12.09 -17.98 17.66
CA ASN A 147 -11.70 -19.38 17.59
C ASN A 147 -11.83 -20.14 18.93
N ASN A 148 -12.42 -19.50 19.95
CA ASN A 148 -12.64 -20.08 21.29
C ASN A 148 -11.37 -20.70 21.89
N THR A 149 -10.24 -19.99 21.78
CA THR A 149 -8.96 -20.50 22.30
C THR A 149 -9.02 -20.69 23.81
N PRO A 150 -8.42 -21.77 24.35
CA PRO A 150 -8.45 -22.03 25.78
C PRO A 150 -7.78 -20.90 26.56
N GLY A 151 -8.36 -20.52 27.70
CA GLY A 151 -7.96 -19.33 28.44
C GLY A 151 -6.46 -19.28 28.79
N TRP A 152 -5.85 -20.42 29.14
CA TRP A 152 -4.41 -20.48 29.42
C TRP A 152 -3.54 -20.09 28.22
N ALA A 153 -3.94 -20.46 27.00
CA ALA A 153 -3.21 -20.13 25.78
C ALA A 153 -3.38 -18.63 25.46
N TYR A 154 -4.61 -18.12 25.55
CA TYR A 154 -4.91 -16.69 25.42
C TYR A 154 -4.04 -15.85 26.36
N CYS A 155 -4.02 -16.19 27.65
CA CYS A 155 -3.26 -15.49 28.68
C CYS A 155 -1.74 -15.55 28.45
N SER A 156 -1.23 -16.68 27.97
CA SER A 156 0.19 -16.84 27.63
C SER A 156 0.58 -15.93 26.45
N PHE A 157 -0.23 -15.89 25.40
CA PHE A 157 0.05 -15.07 24.21
C PHE A 157 -0.01 -13.57 24.51
N ILE A 158 -1.02 -13.10 25.24
CA ILE A 158 -1.13 -11.67 25.54
C ILE A 158 0.03 -11.19 26.42
N ARG A 159 0.45 -12.01 27.39
CA ARG A 159 1.54 -11.67 28.31
C ARG A 159 2.91 -11.65 27.63
N ASN A 160 3.11 -12.52 26.64
CA ASN A 160 4.34 -12.60 25.86
C ASN A 160 4.35 -11.64 24.65
N TRP A 161 3.28 -10.88 24.42
CA TRP A 161 3.23 -9.95 23.30
C TRP A 161 4.31 -8.86 23.45
N PRO A 162 5.16 -8.63 22.43
CA PRO A 162 6.23 -7.66 22.49
C PRO A 162 5.66 -6.24 22.36
N ILE A 163 5.09 -5.72 23.43
CA ILE A 163 4.86 -4.29 23.57
C ILE A 163 6.24 -3.69 23.86
N GLN A 164 6.79 -2.87 22.95
CA GLN A 164 7.98 -2.07 23.26
C GLN A 164 7.66 -1.19 24.48
N THR A 165 8.05 -1.65 25.66
CA THR A 165 7.91 -0.99 26.96
C THR A 165 9.14 -0.12 27.29
N SER A 166 10.11 -0.05 26.38
CA SER A 166 11.41 0.58 26.61
C SER A 166 11.38 2.10 26.68
N THR A 167 10.25 2.75 26.33
CA THR A 167 10.11 4.21 26.49
C THR A 167 9.16 4.51 27.65
N PRO A 168 9.59 5.31 28.65
CA PRO A 168 8.72 5.70 29.75
C PRO A 168 7.46 6.36 29.17
N ALA A 169 6.30 6.01 29.71
CA ALA A 169 4.98 6.44 29.24
C ALA A 169 4.75 7.97 29.22
N ASN A 170 5.76 8.76 29.60
CA ASN A 170 5.69 10.21 29.78
C ASN A 170 6.32 11.03 28.65
N ASP A 171 6.96 10.43 27.62
CA ASP A 171 7.39 11.22 26.46
C ASP A 171 6.26 11.33 25.44
N TRP A 172 5.72 12.54 25.29
CA TRP A 172 4.66 12.85 24.34
C TRP A 172 5.10 12.61 22.88
N ARG A 173 6.42 12.63 22.60
CA ARG A 173 6.98 12.43 21.26
C ARG A 173 6.92 10.97 20.81
N ASP A 174 6.92 10.04 21.76
CA ASP A 174 6.80 8.60 21.50
C ASP A 174 5.36 8.09 21.64
N TRP A 175 4.42 9.01 21.89
CA TRP A 175 3.02 8.68 22.03
C TRP A 175 2.45 8.18 20.69
N ASN A 176 1.87 6.99 20.73
CA ASN A 176 1.18 6.37 19.60
C ASN A 176 -0.12 5.77 20.11
N ARG A 177 -1.24 6.16 19.50
CA ARG A 177 -2.59 5.68 19.84
C ARG A 177 -2.71 4.16 19.85
N ALA A 178 -2.04 3.48 18.92
CA ALA A 178 -2.06 2.02 18.84
C ALA A 178 -1.34 1.34 20.00
N ARG A 179 -0.22 1.92 20.46
CA ARG A 179 0.49 1.45 21.65
C ARG A 179 -0.38 1.57 22.89
N GLU A 180 -1.11 2.67 23.02
CA GLU A 180 -1.98 2.87 24.18
C GLU A 180 -3.12 1.85 24.20
N ARG A 181 -3.78 1.64 23.05
CA ARG A 181 -4.82 0.62 22.92
C ARG A 181 -4.30 -0.79 23.22
N ALA A 182 -3.09 -1.11 22.77
CA ALA A 182 -2.47 -2.41 23.07
C ALA A 182 -2.17 -2.57 24.56
N ARG A 183 -1.68 -1.52 25.23
CA ARG A 183 -1.45 -1.54 26.69
C ARG A 183 -2.75 -1.74 27.46
N GLU A 184 -3.83 -1.10 27.04
CA GLU A 184 -5.15 -1.24 27.64
C GLU A 184 -5.64 -2.70 27.53
N LEU A 185 -5.55 -3.31 26.35
CA LEU A 185 -5.92 -4.70 26.12
C LEU A 185 -5.09 -5.69 26.96
N VAL A 186 -3.78 -5.45 27.10
CA VAL A 186 -2.92 -6.31 27.93
C VAL A 186 -3.23 -6.13 29.41
N ARG A 187 -3.50 -4.90 29.88
CA ARG A 187 -3.92 -4.66 31.27
C ARG A 187 -5.27 -5.31 31.57
N SER A 188 -6.25 -5.22 30.66
CA SER A 188 -7.56 -5.84 30.84
C SER A 188 -7.44 -7.37 30.84
N ALA A 189 -6.66 -7.93 29.92
CA ALA A 189 -6.42 -9.37 29.88
C ALA A 189 -5.66 -9.86 31.11
N ALA A 190 -4.69 -9.11 31.63
CA ALA A 190 -3.94 -9.45 32.83
C ALA A 190 -4.78 -9.43 34.13
N GLY A 191 -5.97 -8.82 34.12
CA GLY A 191 -6.93 -8.90 35.23
C GLY A 191 -7.93 -10.05 35.10
N SER A 192 -8.15 -10.54 33.87
CA SER A 192 -8.99 -11.71 33.57
C SER A 192 -8.19 -13.03 33.61
N CYS A 193 -6.88 -12.90 33.44
CA CYS A 193 -5.82 -13.88 33.62
C CYS A 193 -5.02 -13.54 34.91
#